data_AF-A0A151AK64-F1
#
_entry.id   AF-A0A151AK64-F1
#
_cell.length_a   1.000
_cell.length_b   1.000
_cell.length_c   1.000
_cell.angle_alpha   90.00
_cell.angle_beta   90.00
_cell.angle_gamma   90.00
#
_symmetry.space_group_name_H-M   'P 1'
#
loop_
_entity.id
_entity.type
_entity.pdbx_description
1 polymer ?
#
loop_
_entity_poly.entity_id
_entity_poly.type
_entity_poly.pdbx_seq_one_letter_code
_entity_poly.pdbx_strand_id
1 'polypeptide(L)'
;MVYTKLQRIAKIAKERPNEKFTSLIHLINKEMLIKCHNELKPNKATGIDEVTKNEYEVNLESNIENLIERMKGLKYKPKPVRNLEQA
;
A
#
# COMPACT_ATOMS: atom_id res chain seq x y z
N MET A 1 -12.70 17.49 -17.24
CA MET A 1 -12.73 16.73 -15.96
C MET A 1 -11.78 15.55 -16.10
N VAL A 2 -10.60 15.62 -15.47
CA VAL A 2 -9.58 14.55 -15.57
C VAL A 2 -9.87 13.52 -14.49
N TYR A 3 -10.32 12.32 -14.88
CA TYR A 3 -10.49 11.21 -13.95
C TYR A 3 -9.11 10.70 -13.52
N THR A 4 -8.87 10.57 -12.21
CA THR A 4 -7.69 9.84 -11.73
C THR A 4 -7.84 8.35 -12.07
N LYS A 5 -6.71 7.65 -12.26
CA LYS A 5 -6.74 6.22 -12.62
C LYS A 5 -7.56 5.38 -11.63
N LEU A 6 -7.56 5.75 -10.33
CA LEU A 6 -8.34 5.11 -9.27
C LEU A 6 -9.85 5.37 -9.38
N GLN A 7 -10.26 6.61 -9.69
CA GLN A 7 -11.68 6.91 -9.91
C GLN A 7 -12.25 6.11 -11.09
N ARG A 8 -11.42 5.86 -12.12
CA ARG A 8 -11.83 5.02 -13.25
C ARG A 8 -11.99 3.55 -12.86
N ILE A 9 -11.12 3.00 -12.01
CA ILE A 9 -11.30 1.66 -11.45
C ILE A 9 -12.57 1.59 -10.61
N ALA A 10 -12.78 2.54 -9.69
CA ALA A 10 -13.94 2.55 -8.82
C ALA A 10 -15.25 2.61 -9.63
N LYS A 11 -15.27 3.39 -10.71
CA LYS A 11 -16.37 3.43 -11.67
C LYS A 11 -16.59 2.07 -12.33
N ILE A 12 -15.55 1.46 -12.90
CA ILE A 12 -15.64 0.16 -13.57
C ILE A 12 -16.10 -0.93 -12.58
N ALA A 13 -15.57 -0.94 -11.36
CA ALA A 13 -15.94 -1.91 -10.34
C ALA A 13 -17.42 -1.77 -9.92
N LYS A 14 -17.94 -0.54 -9.90
CA LYS A 14 -19.35 -0.25 -9.63
C LYS A 14 -20.27 -0.65 -10.80
N GLU A 15 -19.86 -0.37 -12.03
CA GLU A 15 -20.65 -0.63 -13.24
C GLU A 15 -20.59 -2.10 -13.67
N ARG A 16 -19.50 -2.81 -13.36
CA ARG A 16 -19.23 -4.19 -13.76
C ARG A 16 -18.68 -4.99 -12.58
N PRO A 17 -19.54 -5.41 -11.64
CA PRO A 17 -19.09 -6.08 -10.40
C PRO A 17 -18.40 -7.43 -10.63
N ASN A 18 -18.63 -8.07 -11.78
CA ASN A 18 -18.00 -9.33 -12.17
C ASN A 18 -16.69 -9.15 -12.96
N GLU A 19 -16.28 -7.91 -13.25
CA GLU A 19 -15.06 -7.62 -14.01
C GLU A 19 -13.82 -7.95 -13.17
N LYS A 20 -12.90 -8.74 -13.72
CA LYS A 20 -11.63 -9.06 -13.05
C LYS A 20 -10.58 -8.03 -13.45
N PHE A 21 -10.17 -7.18 -12.52
CA PHE A 21 -9.00 -6.31 -12.71
C PHE A 21 -7.74 -7.18 -12.70
N THR A 22 -7.23 -7.49 -13.89
CA THR A 22 -6.10 -8.41 -14.06
C THR A 22 -4.77 -7.83 -13.61
N SER A 23 -4.64 -6.49 -13.50
CA SER A 23 -3.43 -5.86 -12.99
C SER A 23 -3.69 -4.46 -12.43
N LEU A 24 -3.77 -4.36 -11.11
CA LEU A 24 -3.79 -3.07 -10.38
C LEU A 24 -2.37 -2.52 -10.14
N ILE A 25 -1.33 -3.34 -10.35
CA ILE A 25 0.05 -3.03 -9.95
C ILE A 25 0.64 -1.84 -10.71
N HIS A 26 0.22 -1.61 -11.96
CA HIS A 26 0.68 -0.48 -12.78
C HIS A 26 0.20 0.89 -12.29
N LEU A 27 -0.71 0.90 -11.31
CA LEU A 27 -1.30 2.11 -10.75
C LEU A 27 -0.65 2.53 -9.44
N ILE A 28 0.20 1.66 -8.89
CA ILE A 28 0.96 1.92 -7.68
C ILE A 28 2.23 2.67 -8.06
N ASN A 29 2.42 3.86 -7.50
CA ASN A 29 3.59 4.71 -7.70
C ASN A 29 4.08 5.30 -6.36
N LYS A 30 5.26 5.92 -6.41
CA LYS A 30 5.97 6.44 -5.23
C LYS A 30 5.15 7.53 -4.54
N GLU A 31 4.60 8.48 -5.29
CA GLU A 31 3.86 9.62 -4.74
C GLU A 31 2.60 9.16 -4.00
N MET A 32 1.87 8.19 -4.55
CA MET A 32 0.67 7.63 -3.91
C MET A 32 1.03 6.94 -2.59
N LEU A 33 2.09 6.13 -2.56
CA LEU A 33 2.49 5.41 -1.35
C LEU A 33 3.02 6.33 -0.26
N ILE A 34 3.76 7.38 -0.61
CA ILE A 34 4.18 8.42 0.34
C ILE A 34 2.95 9.12 0.93
N LYS A 35 1.98 9.50 0.09
CA LYS A 35 0.73 10.10 0.58
C LYS A 35 0.00 9.17 1.53
N CYS A 36 -0.13 7.89 1.19
CA CYS A 36 -0.73 6.89 2.07
C CYS A 36 0.02 6.77 3.40
N HIS A 37 1.36 6.78 3.38
CA HIS A 37 2.17 6.76 4.61
C HIS A 37 1.85 7.94 5.52
N ASN A 38 1.73 9.14 4.95
CA ASN A 38 1.42 10.35 5.71
C ASN A 38 0.01 10.30 6.35
N GLU A 39 -0.96 9.69 5.66
CA GLU A 39 -2.33 9.50 6.15
C GLU A 39 -2.46 8.40 7.24
N LEU A 40 -1.46 7.53 7.41
CA LEU A 40 -1.49 6.50 8.44
C LEU A 40 -1.38 7.10 9.85
N LYS A 41 -2.23 6.62 10.77
CA LYS A 41 -2.19 7.00 12.18
C LYS A 41 -0.88 6.49 12.83
N PRO A 42 -0.17 7.32 13.62
CA PRO A 42 1.14 6.97 14.19
C PRO A 42 1.08 5.89 15.28
N ASN A 43 -0.04 5.72 15.98
CA ASN A 43 -0.19 4.76 17.09
C ASN A 43 -0.81 3.41 16.67
N LYS A 44 -0.44 2.90 15.49
CA LYS A 44 -0.87 1.55 15.09
C LYS A 44 0.10 0.50 15.65
N ALA A 45 -0.43 -0.63 16.11
CA ALA A 45 0.39 -1.76 16.56
C ALA A 45 1.42 -2.13 15.49
N THR A 46 2.67 -2.33 15.90
CA THR A 46 3.74 -2.80 15.01
C THR A 46 3.48 -4.24 14.61
N GLY A 47 3.94 -4.61 13.41
CA GLY A 47 3.87 -5.99 12.94
C GLY A 47 4.80 -6.91 13.72
N ILE A 48 4.92 -8.16 13.27
CA ILE A 48 5.93 -9.10 13.80
C ILE A 48 7.37 -8.61 13.58
N ASP A 49 7.59 -7.66 12.66
CA ASP A 49 8.88 -7.02 12.42
C ASP A 49 9.17 -5.85 13.35
N GLU A 50 8.22 -5.50 14.23
CA GLU A 50 8.33 -4.45 15.24
C GLU A 50 8.66 -3.05 14.71
N VAL A 51 8.65 -2.85 13.39
CA VAL A 51 8.93 -1.56 12.75
C VAL A 51 7.77 -0.60 12.97
N THR A 52 8.05 0.49 13.69
CA THR A 52 7.12 1.60 13.90
C THR A 52 7.00 2.47 12.65
N LYS A 53 5.92 3.27 12.57
CA LYS A 53 5.77 4.26 11.50
C LYS A 53 6.98 5.18 11.42
N ASN A 54 7.44 5.68 12.57
CA ASN A 54 8.55 6.62 12.66
C ASN A 54 9.87 6.00 12.19
N GLU A 55 10.16 4.75 12.56
CA GLU A 55 11.34 4.03 12.08
C GLU A 55 11.29 3.79 10.57
N TYR A 56 10.11 3.45 10.05
CA TYR A 56 9.91 3.30 8.61
C TYR A 56 10.11 4.64 7.86
N GLU A 57 9.73 5.76 8.48
CA GLU A 57 9.79 7.10 7.91
C GLU A 57 11.24 7.62 7.75
N VAL A 58 12.19 7.16 8.58
CA VAL A 58 13.61 7.57 8.52
C VAL A 58 14.21 7.41 7.11
N ASN A 59 13.85 6.33 6.41
CA ASN A 59 14.31 6.04 5.05
C ASN A 59 13.12 5.91 4.08
N LEU A 60 12.09 6.75 4.25
CA LEU A 60 10.79 6.62 3.57
C LEU A 60 10.92 6.40 2.06
N GLU A 61 11.69 7.24 1.37
CA GLU A 61 11.83 7.14 -0.09
C GLU A 61 12.42 5.80 -0.54
N SER A 62 13.54 5.39 0.05
CA SER A 62 14.20 4.12 -0.26
C SER A 62 13.31 2.93 0.07
N ASN A 63 12.58 2.99 1.19
CA ASN A 63 11.66 1.95 1.62
C ASN A 63 10.50 1.80 0.61
N ILE A 64 9.95 2.92 0.12
CA ILE A 64 8.88 2.91 -0.90
C ILE A 64 9.39 2.41 -2.26
N GLU A 65 10.60 2.79 -2.68
CA GLU A 65 11.18 2.29 -3.93
C GLU A 65 11.38 0.78 -3.90
N ASN A 66 11.98 0.26 -2.82
CA ASN A 66 12.14 -1.18 -2.63
C ASN A 66 10.79 -1.92 -2.58
N LEU A 67 9.77 -1.33 -1.93
CA LEU A 67 8.43 -1.89 -1.90
C LEU A 67 7.83 -1.98 -3.32
N ILE A 68 7.91 -0.91 -4.10
CA ILE A 68 7.41 -0.88 -5.48
C ILE A 68 8.11 -1.94 -6.34
N GLU A 69 9.43 -2.06 -6.22
CA GLU A 69 10.20 -3.07 -6.95
C GLU A 69 9.72 -4.49 -6.62
N ARG A 70 9.59 -4.82 -5.32
CA ARG A 70 9.08 -6.13 -4.88
C ARG A 70 7.65 -6.39 -5.35
N MET A 71 6.78 -5.37 -5.31
CA MET A 71 5.39 -5.50 -5.74
C MET A 71 5.28 -5.72 -7.25
N LYS A 72 6.01 -4.93 -8.06
CA LYS A 72 6.03 -5.06 -9.54
C LYS A 72 6.69 -6.36 -9.99
N GLY A 73 7.70 -6.83 -9.25
CA GLY A 73 8.31 -8.14 -9.47
C GLY A 73 7.48 -9.33 -8.97
N LEU A 74 6.30 -9.10 -8.38
CA LEU A 74 5.46 -10.12 -7.73
C LEU A 74 6.21 -10.92 -6.63
N LYS A 75 7.24 -10.32 -6.05
CA LYS A 75 8.07 -10.88 -4.95
C LYS A 75 7.63 -10.40 -3.58
N TYR A 76 6.74 -9.41 -3.51
CA TYR A 76 6.22 -8.89 -2.25
C TYR A 76 5.37 -9.94 -1.53
N LYS A 77 5.79 -10.31 -0.32
CA LYS A 77 5.04 -11.18 0.59
C LYS A 77 4.80 -10.40 1.89
N PRO A 78 3.56 -9.99 2.18
CA PRO A 78 3.26 -9.28 3.42
C PRO A 78 3.53 -10.19 4.62
N LYS A 79 4.14 -9.63 5.66
CA LYS A 79 4.29 -10.32 6.95
C LYS A 79 2.95 -10.32 7.70
N PRO A 80 2.69 -11.34 8.55
CA PRO A 80 1.48 -11.37 9.37
C PRO A 80 1.42 -10.16 10.30
N VAL A 81 0.21 -9.65 10.50
CA VAL A 81 -0.07 -8.55 11.44
C VAL A 81 -0.07 -9.11 12.86
N ARG A 82 0.51 -8.37 13.81
CA ARG A 82 0.42 -8.72 15.24
C ARG A 82 -0.99 -8.37 15.73
N ASN A 83 -1.74 -9.36 16.21
CA ASN A 83 -2.99 -9.11 16.93
C ASN A 83 -2.64 -8.64 18.34
N LEU A 84 -3.26 -7.55 18.79
CA LEU A 84 -3.03 -6.93 20.10
C LEU A 84 -3.54 -7.77 21.30
N GLU A 85 -3.99 -9.01 21.09
CA GLU A 85 -4.54 -9.87 22.15
C GLU A 85 -3.49 -10.69 22.91
N GLN A 86 -2.19 -10.54 22.61
CA GLN A 86 -1.10 -11.27 23.28
C GLN A 86 -0.06 -10.34 23.94
N ALA A 87 -0.49 -9.19 24.47
CA ALA A 87 0.33 -8.32 25.29
C ALA A 87 -0.13 -8.35 26.75
#